data_AF-A0A0F3KK25-F1
#
_entry.id   AF-A0A0F3KK25-F1
#
_cell.length_a   1.000
_cell.length_b   1.000
_cell.length_c   1.000
_cell.angle_alpha   90.00
_cell.angle_beta   90.00
_cell.angle_gamma   90.00
#
_symmetry.space_group_name_H-M   'P 1'
#
loop_
_entity.id
_entity.type
_entity.pdbx_description
1 polymer ?
#
loop_
_entity_poly.entity_id
_entity_poly.type
_entity_poly.pdbx_seq_one_letter_code
_entity_poly.pdbx_strand_id
1 'polypeptide(L)'
;MYVICRADLEMSPGKLAAQCGHAFTSAYEKALMQRPEVTGEYKGTGEGTKLVMYAKSLTTLVRAYRDLQKAELPHHLVIDRGHKVPPHFTGEPTVTALGVGPVYRDEVEVIMKRYTMIK
;
A
#
# COMPACT_ATOMS: atom_id res chain seq x y z
N MET A 1 2.32 0.15 -9.53
CA MET A 1 1.98 0.55 -8.14
C MET A 1 1.58 -0.67 -7.34
N TYR A 2 1.82 -0.63 -6.03
CA TYR A 2 1.55 -1.76 -5.13
C TYR A 2 0.79 -1.28 -3.90
N VAL A 3 -0.02 -2.16 -3.33
CA VAL A 3 -0.54 -2.05 -1.97
C VAL A 3 -0.15 -3.30 -1.21
N ILE A 4 0.34 -3.15 0.01
CA ILE A 4 0.55 -4.24 0.95
C ILE A 4 -0.49 -4.10 2.06
N CYS A 5 -1.43 -5.03 2.15
CA CYS A 5 -2.48 -5.09 3.17
C CYS A 5 -2.10 -6.02 4.31
N ARG A 6 -2.62 -5.76 5.50
CA ARG A 6 -2.53 -6.69 6.64
C ARG A 6 -3.51 -7.85 6.50
N ALA A 7 -2.98 -9.07 6.38
CA ALA A 7 -3.78 -10.29 6.33
C ALA A 7 -4.43 -10.61 7.69
N ASP A 8 -3.73 -10.32 8.80
CA ASP A 8 -4.14 -10.59 10.18
C ASP A 8 -5.34 -9.77 10.66
N LEU A 9 -5.73 -8.73 9.93
CA LEU A 9 -6.94 -7.95 10.22
C LEU A 9 -8.22 -8.60 9.69
N GLU A 10 -8.11 -9.65 8.88
CA GLU A 10 -9.24 -10.38 8.30
C GLU A 10 -10.33 -9.48 7.69
N MET A 11 -9.91 -8.36 7.08
CA MET A 11 -10.83 -7.33 6.58
C MET A 11 -11.85 -7.94 5.61
N SER A 12 -13.11 -7.50 5.73
CA SER A 12 -14.16 -7.85 4.77
C SER A 12 -13.78 -7.35 3.37
N PRO A 13 -14.27 -7.97 2.28
CA PRO A 13 -13.92 -7.57 0.91
C PRO A 13 -14.15 -6.08 0.63
N GLY A 14 -15.27 -5.52 1.10
CA GLY A 14 -15.59 -4.10 0.93
C GLY A 14 -14.62 -3.18 1.69
N LYS A 15 -14.24 -3.54 2.92
CA LYS A 15 -13.27 -2.77 3.70
C LYS A 15 -11.88 -2.86 3.08
N LEU A 16 -11.45 -4.05 2.66
CA LEU A 16 -10.19 -4.25 1.96
C LEU A 16 -10.12 -3.37 0.70
N ALA A 17 -11.16 -3.39 -0.13
CA ALA A 17 -11.22 -2.55 -1.34
C ALA A 17 -11.09 -1.06 -1.02
N ALA A 18 -11.79 -0.57 0.02
CA ALA A 18 -11.68 0.82 0.46
C ALA A 18 -10.25 1.17 0.93
N GLN A 19 -9.63 0.31 1.75
CA GLN A 19 -8.26 0.54 2.22
C GLN A 19 -7.24 0.49 1.09
N CYS A 20 -7.39 -0.41 0.11
CA CYS A 20 -6.58 -0.43 -1.10
C CYS A 20 -6.75 0.86 -1.91
N GLY A 21 -7.98 1.34 -2.08
CA GLY A 21 -8.26 2.60 -2.75
C GLY A 21 -7.52 3.77 -2.10
N HIS A 22 -7.64 3.92 -0.77
CA HIS A 22 -6.89 4.94 -0.02
C HIS A 22 -5.37 4.79 -0.21
N ALA A 23 -4.85 3.56 -0.12
CA ALA A 23 -3.42 3.31 -0.25
C ALA A 23 -2.89 3.69 -1.65
N PHE A 24 -3.60 3.33 -2.72
CA PHE A 24 -3.22 3.73 -4.08
C PHE A 24 -3.26 5.25 -4.26
N THR A 25 -4.36 5.90 -3.87
CA THR A 25 -4.51 7.35 -4.03
C THR A 25 -3.42 8.11 -3.29
N SER A 26 -3.19 7.82 -2.01
CA SER A 26 -2.20 8.55 -1.21
C SER A 26 -0.75 8.26 -1.63
N ALA A 27 -0.46 7.05 -2.12
CA ALA A 27 0.85 6.76 -2.69
C ALA A 27 1.09 7.52 -4.00
N TYR A 28 0.08 7.56 -4.87
CA TYR A 28 0.13 8.30 -6.13
C TYR A 28 0.32 9.81 -5.90
N GLU A 29 -0.44 10.41 -4.98
CA GLU A 29 -0.29 11.82 -4.59
C GLU A 29 1.13 12.13 -4.08
N LYS A 30 1.70 11.23 -3.28
CA LYS A 30 3.07 11.38 -2.82
C LYS A 30 4.08 11.25 -3.96
N ALA A 31 3.85 10.34 -4.89
CA ALA A 31 4.70 10.16 -6.06
C ALA A 31 4.62 11.34 -7.04
N LEU A 32 3.46 12.01 -7.18
CA LEU A 32 3.34 13.26 -7.96
C LEU A 32 4.31 14.33 -7.47
N MET A 33 4.52 14.42 -6.15
CA MET A 33 5.44 15.40 -5.55
C MET A 33 6.90 14.94 -5.61
N GLN A 34 7.16 13.64 -5.41
CA GLN A 34 8.53 13.11 -5.29
C GLN A 34 9.17 12.71 -6.62
N ARG A 35 8.37 12.18 -7.56
CA ARG A 35 8.80 11.63 -8.85
C ARG A 35 7.78 11.95 -9.95
N PRO A 36 7.60 13.24 -10.32
CA PRO A 36 6.60 13.67 -11.29
C PRO A 36 6.80 13.04 -12.67
N GLU A 37 8.05 12.83 -13.12
CA GLU A 37 8.35 12.20 -14.42
C GLU A 37 7.86 10.75 -14.47
N VAL A 38 8.26 9.92 -13.49
CA VAL A 38 7.82 8.51 -13.38
C VAL A 38 6.29 8.41 -13.23
N THR A 39 5.69 9.35 -12.51
CA THR A 39 4.24 9.40 -12.35
C THR A 39 3.53 9.79 -13.66
N GLY A 40 4.13 10.71 -14.42
CA GLY A 40 3.68 11.10 -15.76
C GLY A 40 3.73 9.94 -16.75
N GLU A 41 4.82 9.18 -16.76
CA GLU A 41 4.94 7.95 -17.57
C GLU A 41 3.88 6.92 -17.19
N TYR A 42 3.73 6.63 -15.89
CA TYR A 42 2.73 5.70 -15.38
C TYR A 42 1.30 6.07 -15.81
N LYS A 43 0.99 7.37 -15.87
CA LYS A 43 -0.31 7.87 -16.35
C LYS A 43 -0.42 7.80 -17.88
N GLY A 44 0.65 8.15 -18.59
CA GLY A 44 0.71 8.13 -20.06
C GLY A 44 0.52 6.75 -20.67
N THR A 45 0.84 5.67 -19.96
CA THR A 45 0.61 4.29 -20.41
C THR A 45 -0.84 3.78 -20.21
N GLY A 46 -1.81 4.66 -19.93
CA GLY A 46 -3.20 4.25 -19.68
C GLY A 46 -3.44 3.68 -18.28
N GLU A 47 -2.70 4.19 -17.29
CA GLU A 47 -2.60 3.68 -15.91
C GLU A 47 -1.90 2.32 -15.81
N GLY A 48 -0.60 2.31 -15.50
CA GLY A 48 0.16 1.07 -15.34
C GLY A 48 -0.39 0.12 -14.26
N THR A 49 0.23 -1.06 -14.11
CA THR A 49 -0.27 -2.14 -13.24
C THR A 49 -0.42 -1.71 -11.77
N LYS A 50 -1.56 -2.09 -11.16
CA LYS A 50 -1.84 -1.98 -9.73
C LYS A 50 -1.93 -3.38 -9.13
N LEU A 51 -1.11 -3.66 -8.11
CA LEU A 51 -1.07 -4.98 -7.46
C LEU A 51 -1.41 -4.87 -5.98
N VAL A 52 -2.25 -5.78 -5.48
CA VAL A 52 -2.55 -5.91 -4.06
C VAL A 52 -1.79 -7.14 -3.53
N MET A 53 -1.06 -6.95 -2.45
CA MET A 53 -0.22 -7.94 -1.80
C MET A 53 -0.55 -7.97 -0.30
N TYR A 54 -0.05 -9.00 0.39
CA TYR A 54 -0.35 -9.23 1.80
C TYR A 54 0.91 -9.34 2.65
N ALA A 55 0.89 -8.61 3.76
CA ALA A 55 1.77 -8.75 4.91
C ALA A 55 1.05 -9.58 5.98
N LYS A 56 1.78 -10.53 6.59
CA LYS A 56 1.21 -11.44 7.60
C LYS A 56 0.88 -10.76 8.92
N SER A 57 1.48 -9.61 9.19
CA SER A 57 1.32 -8.86 10.45
C SER A 57 1.74 -7.40 10.31
N LEU A 58 1.39 -6.58 11.31
CA LEU A 58 1.88 -5.21 11.42
C LEU A 58 3.41 -5.11 11.34
N THR A 59 4.13 -6.02 12.01
CA THR A 59 5.60 -6.04 11.99
C THR A 59 6.15 -6.21 10.58
N THR A 60 5.55 -7.11 9.79
CA THR A 60 5.96 -7.32 8.40
C THR A 60 5.60 -6.13 7.49
N LEU A 61 4.47 -5.46 7.73
CA LEU A 61 4.11 -4.24 7.01
C LEU A 61 5.08 -3.08 7.32
N VAL A 62 5.41 -2.89 8.60
CA VAL A 62 6.37 -1.86 9.07
C VAL A 62 7.77 -2.12 8.51
N ARG A 63 8.14 -3.38 8.28
CA ARG A 63 9.39 -3.70 7.58
C ARG A 63 9.38 -3.17 6.14
N ALA A 64 8.33 -3.42 5.36
CA ALA A 64 8.21 -2.84 4.01
C ALA A 64 8.29 -1.31 4.05
N TYR A 65 7.61 -0.67 5.00
CA TYR A 65 7.68 0.77 5.17
C TYR A 65 9.13 1.27 5.35
N ARG A 66 9.89 0.63 6.25
CA ARG A 66 11.30 0.98 6.50
C ARG A 66 12.19 0.72 5.28
N ASP A 67 11.98 -0.40 4.59
CA ASP A 67 12.75 -0.75 3.40
C ASP A 67 12.50 0.26 2.27
N LEU A 68 11.25 0.69 2.06
CA LEU A 68 10.89 1.73 1.09
C LEU A 68 11.40 3.12 1.48
N GLN A 69 11.40 3.45 2.77
CA GLN A 69 11.97 4.69 3.28
C GLN A 69 13.48 4.75 3.03
N LYS A 70 14.20 3.66 3.26
CA LYS A 70 15.64 3.56 2.97
C LYS A 70 15.95 3.64 1.48
N ALA A 71 15.08 3.11 0.63
CA ALA A 71 15.20 3.18 -0.81
C ALA A 71 14.68 4.51 -1.41
N GLU A 72 14.19 5.43 -0.56
CA GLU A 72 13.63 6.72 -0.95
C GLU A 72 12.51 6.62 -2.00
N LEU A 73 11.77 5.51 -2.00
CA LEU A 73 10.68 5.25 -2.94
C LEU A 73 9.36 5.85 -2.43
N PRO A 74 8.48 6.38 -3.29
CA PRO A 74 7.18 6.92 -2.87
C PRO A 74 6.30 5.87 -2.19
N HIS A 75 5.85 6.15 -0.97
CA HIS A 75 5.01 5.23 -0.20
C HIS A 75 4.17 5.94 0.89
N HIS A 76 3.02 5.37 1.24
CA HIS A 76 2.11 5.94 2.24
C HIS A 76 1.46 4.88 3.13
N LEU A 77 1.53 5.05 4.46
CA LEU A 77 0.84 4.19 5.42
C LEU A 77 -0.60 4.62 5.61
N VAL A 78 -1.54 3.71 5.37
CA VAL A 78 -2.96 3.93 5.63
C VAL A 78 -3.28 3.57 7.07
N ILE A 79 -3.89 4.52 7.78
CA ILE A 79 -4.34 4.37 9.16
C ILE A 79 -5.85 4.58 9.18
N ASP A 80 -6.59 3.51 9.45
CA ASP A 80 -8.03 3.57 9.63
C ASP A 80 -8.34 4.15 11.00
N ARG A 81 -8.91 5.36 11.02
CA ARG A 81 -9.30 6.08 12.25
C ARG A 81 -10.79 5.92 12.60
N GLY A 82 -11.51 5.04 11.88
CA GLY A 82 -12.79 4.48 12.34
C GLY A 82 -13.94 4.48 11.32
N HIS A 83 -14.44 3.28 11.02
CA HIS A 83 -15.87 2.94 11.00
C HIS A 83 -16.04 1.80 12.03
N LYS A 84 -17.02 1.89 12.94
CA LYS A 84 -17.26 0.80 13.92
C LYS A 84 -17.98 -0.35 13.22
N VAL A 85 -17.28 -1.44 12.97
CA VAL A 85 -17.87 -2.71 12.52
C VAL A 85 -17.41 -3.80 13.48
N PRO A 86 -18.18 -4.04 14.55
CA PRO A 86 -17.92 -5.16 15.46
C PRO A 86 -17.94 -6.49 14.69
N PRO A 87 -17.10 -7.47 15.05
CA PRO A 87 -16.10 -7.45 16.14
C PRO A 87 -14.72 -6.91 15.74
N HIS A 88 -14.46 -6.60 14.46
CA HIS A 88 -13.09 -6.39 13.94
C HIS A 88 -12.60 -4.94 13.99
N PHE A 89 -13.49 -3.95 14.09
CA PHE A 89 -13.12 -2.54 14.06
C PHE A 89 -13.61 -1.82 15.33
N THR A 90 -12.70 -1.67 16.29
CA THR A 90 -12.94 -1.04 17.62
C THR A 90 -12.99 0.49 17.56
N GLY A 91 -12.54 1.09 16.45
CA GLY A 91 -12.41 2.55 16.30
C GLY A 91 -11.07 3.12 16.74
N GLU A 92 -10.15 2.29 17.22
CA GLU A 92 -8.76 2.69 17.49
C GLU A 92 -7.98 2.86 16.18
N PRO A 93 -7.09 3.87 16.06
CA PRO A 93 -6.24 4.06 14.88
C PRO A 93 -5.46 2.80 14.54
N THR A 94 -5.86 2.14 13.45
CA THR A 94 -5.29 0.86 13.04
C THR A 94 -4.55 1.03 11.73
N VAL A 95 -3.26 0.70 11.69
CA VAL A 95 -2.52 0.61 10.42
C VAL A 95 -3.06 -0.58 9.64
N THR A 96 -3.59 -0.33 8.44
CA THR A 96 -4.31 -1.34 7.63
C THR A 96 -3.53 -1.75 6.38
N ALA A 97 -2.90 -0.78 5.72
CA ALA A 97 -2.24 -0.99 4.44
C ALA A 97 -1.08 -0.02 4.20
N LEU A 98 -0.24 -0.32 3.22
CA LEU A 98 0.86 0.50 2.75
C LEU A 98 0.77 0.61 1.23
N GLY A 99 0.55 1.82 0.71
CA GLY A 99 0.62 2.10 -0.72
C GLY A 99 2.04 2.42 -1.17
N VAL A 100 2.39 2.02 -2.40
CA VAL A 100 3.73 2.17 -2.98
C VAL A 100 3.68 2.58 -4.44
N GLY A 101 4.45 3.61 -4.77
CA GLY A 101 4.70 4.13 -6.10
C GLY A 101 3.68 5.14 -6.62
N PRO A 102 3.68 5.44 -7.94
CA PRO A 102 4.40 4.72 -9.00
C PRO A 102 5.92 4.63 -8.83
N VAL A 103 6.47 3.49 -9.25
CA VAL A 103 7.91 3.14 -9.25
C VAL A 103 8.15 2.19 -10.41
N TYR A 104 9.40 2.11 -10.87
CA TYR A 104 9.78 1.06 -11.80
C TYR A 104 9.84 -0.29 -11.08
N ARG A 105 9.68 -1.37 -11.85
CA ARG A 105 9.57 -2.72 -11.28
C ARG A 105 10.87 -3.18 -10.64
N ASP A 106 11.98 -2.94 -11.31
CA ASP A 106 13.35 -3.28 -10.90
C ASP A 106 13.75 -2.61 -9.58
N GLU A 107 13.33 -1.36 -9.35
CA GLU A 107 13.62 -0.62 -8.12
C GLU A 107 12.98 -1.25 -6.87
N VAL A 108 11.83 -1.92 -7.03
CA VAL A 108 10.99 -2.34 -5.91
C VAL A 108 10.88 -3.87 -5.77
N GLU A 109 11.30 -4.63 -6.78
CA GLU A 109 11.18 -6.09 -6.85
C GLU A 109 11.80 -6.81 -5.64
N VAL A 110 12.97 -6.36 -5.19
CA VAL A 110 13.67 -6.95 -4.03
C VAL A 110 12.89 -6.81 -2.73
N ILE A 111 12.10 -5.73 -2.60
CA ILE A 111 11.22 -5.48 -1.46
C ILE A 111 9.94 -6.31 -1.63
N MET A 112 9.32 -6.27 -2.81
CA MET A 112 8.00 -6.86 -3.06
C MET A 112 7.99 -8.38 -3.02
N LYS A 113 9.08 -9.06 -3.40
CA LYS A 113 9.16 -10.54 -3.38
C LYS A 113 8.95 -11.19 -2.00
N ARG A 114 8.93 -10.40 -0.92
CA ARG A 114 8.66 -10.87 0.45
C ARG A 114 7.17 -10.97 0.78
N TYR A 115 6.31 -10.41 -0.07
CA TYR A 115 4.87 -10.34 0.10
C TYR A 115 4.19 -11.19 -0.98
N THR A 116 2.96 -11.65 -0.73
CA THR A 116 2.22 -12.54 -1.63
C THR A 116 0.93 -11.87 -2.11
N MET A 117 0.43 -12.25 -3.29
CA MET A 117 -0.89 -11.82 -3.78
C MET A 117 -2.04 -12.68 -3.23
N ILE A 118 -1.71 -13.79 -2.56
CA ILE A 118 -2.68 -14.72 -1.98
C ILE A 118 -2.88 -14.34 -0.51
N LYS A 119 -4.13 -14.27 -0.07
CA LYS A 119 -4.47 -14.10 1.36
C LYS A 119 -4.36 -15.43 2.08
#